data_AF-A0A554K6W1-F1
#
_entry.id   AF-A0A554K6W1-F1
#
_cell.length_a   1.000
_cell.length_b   1.000
_cell.length_c   1.000
_cell.angle_alpha   90.00
_cell.angle_beta   90.00
_cell.angle_gamma   90.00
#
_symmetry.space_group_name_H-M   'P 1'
#
loop_
_entity.id
_entity.type
_entity.pdbx_description
1 polymer ?
#
loop_
_entity_poly.entity_id
_entity_poly.type
_entity_poly.pdbx_seq_one_letter_code
_entity_poly.pdbx_strand_id
1 'polypeptide(L)'
;MYLHQKKKFDFSDLFIFEVANNHQGFREHGLRIVDAMADIAERTGIRGAIKLQFRDLDTFIHPDYRDNHENKHIARFLSTRLTDDDFLAIVNEIKRRKLLTISTPFDEKSVEKIERMEIEVIKIGSCSAQDWPLLERASEAGKPMIISTGGLAIKDIDKIVSFFQHRGVDFALMHCVAMYPAPNDTLHLNQIEIMRNRYPGITIGFSTHEDPSNVNAVRVAYAKGARIFEKHVGIPAENISVNLYSATPEQVELWLAAYREAKESCGGDGERAISEKETSDLVSLMRGVYARQEIKAGTRIGREDVFFAMPLLAGQMSSGQWKEGLRADRDYVMRQPLTAAIHPADRPRKEIIYTAIHAAKGMLNESRIPLGHDFSVELSHHYGIDNFHEVGCVIVECINNHEYAKKIIIQLPGQWNPVHYHKKKDETFHLLRGELEVEVEGRKKVLTPGDTFWIPRGVWHGFGTRTGAIFEEISTANHSDDSFYIDRAIARMARDDRKTRLVNWGRHQFDEAEEPSPALFGI
;
A
#
# COMPACT_ATOMS: atom_id res chain seq x y z
N MET A 1 -4.58 22.72 22.14
CA MET A 1 -5.42 21.61 22.62
C MET A 1 -4.94 20.36 21.88
N TYR A 2 -4.09 19.55 22.52
CA TYR A 2 -3.56 18.33 21.91
C TYR A 2 -4.72 17.35 21.74
N LEU A 3 -5.19 17.15 20.50
CA LEU A 3 -6.05 16.04 20.14
C LEU A 3 -5.23 14.77 20.41
N HIS A 4 -5.55 14.08 21.52
CA HIS A 4 -5.10 12.72 21.73
C HIS A 4 -5.63 11.91 20.53
N GLN A 5 -4.74 11.55 19.58
CA GLN A 5 -5.09 10.65 18.49
C GLN A 5 -5.53 9.33 19.13
N LYS A 6 -6.84 9.09 19.17
CA LYS A 6 -7.41 7.80 19.59
C LYS A 6 -6.79 6.74 18.69
N LYS A 7 -6.12 5.75 19.29
CA LYS A 7 -5.49 4.65 18.54
C LYS A 7 -6.58 3.93 17.74
N LYS A 8 -6.49 3.96 16.41
CA LYS A 8 -7.44 3.27 15.53
C LYS A 8 -7.45 1.77 15.80
N PHE A 9 -8.62 1.13 15.65
CA PHE A 9 -8.72 -0.32 15.71
C PHE A 9 -7.97 -0.97 14.53
N ASP A 10 -7.13 -1.97 14.82
CA ASP A 10 -6.43 -2.73 13.79
C ASP A 10 -7.33 -3.88 13.31
N PHE A 11 -7.78 -3.78 12.06
CA PHE A 11 -8.58 -4.83 11.40
C PHE A 11 -7.71 -5.86 10.65
N SER A 12 -6.40 -5.67 10.60
CA SER A 12 -5.53 -6.48 9.74
C SER A 12 -5.39 -7.91 10.26
N ASP A 13 -5.21 -8.85 9.32
CA ASP A 13 -5.01 -10.28 9.53
C ASP A 13 -6.03 -10.93 10.48
N LEU A 14 -7.28 -10.45 10.44
CA LEU A 14 -8.37 -10.89 11.29
C LEU A 14 -9.19 -12.00 10.63
N PHE A 15 -9.36 -13.13 11.33
CA PHE A 15 -10.17 -14.27 10.90
C PHE A 15 -11.44 -14.35 11.73
N ILE A 16 -12.59 -14.29 11.05
CA ILE A 16 -13.91 -14.27 11.67
C ILE A 16 -14.60 -15.60 11.38
N PHE A 17 -14.82 -16.38 12.43
CA PHE A 17 -15.58 -17.62 12.38
C PHE A 17 -17.05 -17.31 12.67
N GLU A 18 -17.85 -17.32 11.62
CA GLU A 18 -19.26 -16.99 11.69
C GLU A 18 -20.08 -18.21 12.15
N VAL A 19 -20.61 -18.14 13.37
CA VAL A 19 -21.46 -19.21 13.92
C VAL A 19 -22.87 -19.13 13.34
N ALA A 20 -23.36 -17.92 13.03
CA ALA A 20 -24.74 -17.70 12.60
C ALA A 20 -25.73 -18.39 13.55
N ASN A 21 -26.61 -19.24 12.99
CA ASN A 21 -27.52 -20.12 13.74
C ASN A 21 -27.04 -21.59 13.74
N ASN A 22 -25.74 -21.85 13.50
CA ASN A 22 -25.20 -23.21 13.47
C ASN A 22 -25.14 -23.86 14.86
N HIS A 23 -25.34 -23.08 15.94
CA HIS A 23 -25.60 -23.60 17.29
C HIS A 23 -26.93 -24.38 17.40
N GLN A 24 -27.81 -24.31 16.38
CA GLN A 24 -29.09 -25.03 16.29
C GLN A 24 -30.06 -24.81 17.47
N GLY A 25 -29.95 -23.68 18.18
CA GLY A 25 -30.73 -23.43 19.41
C GLY A 25 -30.21 -24.15 20.67
N PHE A 26 -29.03 -24.77 20.63
CA PHE A 26 -28.43 -25.43 21.80
C PHE A 26 -27.16 -24.70 22.26
N ARG A 27 -27.19 -24.16 23.48
CA ARG A 27 -26.04 -23.47 24.10
C ARG A 27 -24.77 -24.33 24.07
N GLU A 28 -24.87 -25.58 24.53
CA GLU A 28 -23.72 -26.50 24.60
C GLU A 28 -23.11 -26.78 23.21
N HIS A 29 -23.93 -26.76 22.15
CA HIS A 29 -23.39 -26.88 20.80
C HIS A 29 -22.67 -25.61 20.34
N GLY A 30 -23.21 -24.43 20.66
CA GLY A 30 -22.51 -23.15 20.44
C GLY A 30 -21.15 -23.10 21.13
N LEU A 31 -21.08 -23.53 22.39
CA LEU A 31 -19.82 -23.62 23.16
C LEU A 31 -18.82 -24.56 22.49
N ARG A 32 -19.26 -25.75 22.04
CA ARG A 32 -18.39 -26.67 21.28
C ARG A 32 -17.81 -26.05 20.00
N ILE A 33 -18.58 -25.25 19.28
CA ILE A 33 -18.09 -24.55 18.09
C ILE A 33 -17.02 -23.53 18.48
N VAL A 34 -17.26 -22.73 19.53
CA VAL A 34 -16.28 -21.78 20.06
C VAL A 34 -14.99 -22.48 20.44
N ASP A 35 -15.08 -23.57 21.19
CA ASP A 35 -13.90 -24.31 21.66
C ASP A 35 -13.05 -24.82 20.51
N ALA A 36 -13.66 -25.47 19.51
CA ALA A 36 -12.93 -26.00 18.36
C ALA A 36 -12.25 -24.91 17.53
N MET A 37 -12.95 -23.78 17.31
CA MET A 37 -12.37 -22.66 16.57
C MET A 37 -11.24 -21.97 17.35
N ALA A 38 -11.37 -21.90 18.68
CA ALA A 38 -10.32 -21.40 19.55
C ALA A 38 -9.09 -22.30 19.54
N ASP A 39 -9.25 -23.63 19.60
CA ASP A 39 -8.15 -24.59 19.49
C ASP A 39 -7.40 -24.42 18.16
N ILE A 40 -8.13 -24.24 17.06
CA ILE A 40 -7.52 -23.97 15.75
C ILE A 40 -6.78 -22.64 15.76
N ALA A 41 -7.39 -21.57 16.27
CA ALA A 41 -6.79 -20.24 16.29
C ALA A 41 -5.50 -20.22 17.12
N GLU A 42 -5.49 -20.85 18.29
CA GLU A 42 -4.32 -20.97 19.16
C GLU A 42 -3.19 -21.75 18.48
N ARG A 43 -3.48 -22.96 17.97
CA ARG A 43 -2.48 -23.79 17.29
C ARG A 43 -1.93 -23.15 16.02
N THR A 44 -2.74 -22.36 15.32
CA THR A 44 -2.32 -21.64 14.11
C THR A 44 -1.78 -20.24 14.39
N GLY A 45 -1.83 -19.74 15.63
CA GLY A 45 -1.34 -18.40 15.97
C GLY A 45 -1.99 -17.27 15.16
N ILE A 46 -3.19 -17.49 14.61
CA ILE A 46 -3.92 -16.44 13.89
C ILE A 46 -4.64 -15.53 14.88
N ARG A 47 -4.96 -14.32 14.44
CA ARG A 47 -5.87 -13.45 15.17
C ARG A 47 -7.32 -13.83 14.85
N GLY A 48 -7.91 -14.65 15.71
CA GLY A 48 -9.27 -15.18 15.55
C GLY A 48 -10.35 -14.37 16.25
N ALA A 49 -11.56 -14.44 15.71
CA ALA A 49 -12.78 -13.88 16.26
C ALA A 49 -13.95 -14.84 16.05
N ILE A 50 -14.90 -14.84 16.99
CA ILE A 50 -16.17 -15.55 16.81
C ILE A 50 -17.26 -14.51 16.58
N LYS A 51 -18.06 -14.74 15.54
CA LYS A 51 -19.20 -13.89 15.21
C LYS A 51 -20.53 -14.58 15.47
N LEU A 52 -21.39 -13.87 16.19
CA LEU A 52 -22.77 -14.26 16.49
C LEU A 52 -23.76 -13.38 15.71
N GLN A 53 -25.02 -13.82 15.62
CA GLN A 53 -26.11 -13.04 15.03
C GLN A 53 -27.18 -12.76 16.08
N PHE A 54 -27.45 -11.49 16.36
CA PHE A 54 -28.47 -11.08 17.31
C PHE A 54 -29.69 -10.53 16.58
N ARG A 55 -30.84 -11.12 16.91
CA ARG A 55 -32.17 -10.69 16.49
C ARG A 55 -33.06 -10.70 17.72
N ASP A 56 -33.72 -9.59 18.01
CA ASP A 56 -34.83 -9.60 18.96
C ASP A 56 -36.04 -10.21 18.23
N LEU A 57 -36.16 -11.55 18.24
CA LEU A 57 -37.15 -12.27 17.41
C LEU A 57 -38.60 -11.81 17.63
N ASP A 58 -38.90 -11.26 18.81
CA ASP A 58 -40.25 -10.80 19.13
C ASP A 58 -40.62 -9.51 18.40
N THR A 59 -39.63 -8.63 18.12
CA THR A 59 -39.80 -7.41 17.32
C THR A 59 -39.35 -7.55 15.87
N PHE A 60 -38.36 -8.41 15.59
CA PHE A 60 -37.80 -8.63 14.26
C PHE A 60 -38.76 -9.43 13.36
N ILE A 61 -39.47 -10.42 13.90
CA ILE A 61 -40.47 -11.19 13.16
C ILE A 61 -41.84 -10.57 13.42
N HIS A 62 -42.42 -9.98 12.37
CA HIS A 62 -43.76 -9.40 12.42
C HIS A 62 -44.77 -10.43 12.96
N PRO A 63 -45.64 -10.06 13.93
CA PRO A 63 -46.58 -11.00 14.56
C PRO A 63 -47.41 -11.83 13.56
N ASP A 64 -47.95 -11.19 12.53
CA ASP A 64 -48.78 -11.86 11.50
C ASP A 64 -48.03 -12.91 10.66
N TYR A 65 -46.70 -12.91 10.68
CA TYR A 65 -45.87 -13.82 9.87
C TYR A 65 -45.20 -14.92 10.69
N ARG A 66 -45.46 -15.02 12.00
CA ARG A 66 -44.83 -16.04 12.86
C ARG A 66 -45.13 -17.48 12.44
N ASP A 67 -46.35 -17.71 11.97
CA ASP A 67 -46.80 -19.02 11.47
C ASP A 67 -46.65 -19.15 9.94
N ASN A 68 -46.03 -18.17 9.27
CA ASN A 68 -45.81 -18.21 7.84
C ASN A 68 -44.62 -19.13 7.50
N HIS A 69 -44.90 -20.22 6.79
CA HIS A 69 -43.91 -21.21 6.37
C HIS A 69 -43.33 -21.00 4.97
N GLU A 70 -43.80 -20.01 4.21
CA GLU A 70 -43.25 -19.68 2.87
C GLU A 70 -41.85 -19.09 3.00
N ASN A 71 -41.61 -18.28 4.03
CA ASN A 71 -40.28 -17.78 4.34
C ASN A 71 -39.53 -18.77 5.24
N LYS A 72 -38.71 -19.62 4.63
CA LYS A 72 -37.85 -20.60 5.32
C LYS A 72 -36.98 -20.03 6.45
N HIS A 73 -36.65 -18.73 6.41
CA HIS A 73 -35.83 -18.10 7.44
C HIS A 73 -36.59 -17.87 8.73
N ILE A 74 -37.90 -17.57 8.69
CA ILE A 74 -38.72 -17.36 9.89
C ILE A 74 -38.73 -18.64 10.73
N ALA A 75 -39.10 -19.77 10.13
CA ALA A 75 -39.11 -21.07 10.80
C ALA A 75 -37.73 -21.44 11.36
N ARG A 76 -36.65 -21.15 10.61
CA ARG A 76 -35.27 -21.39 11.06
C ARG A 76 -34.89 -20.52 12.26
N PHE A 77 -35.23 -19.24 12.26
CA PHE A 77 -34.89 -18.33 13.35
C PHE A 77 -35.64 -18.69 14.63
N LEU A 78 -36.92 -19.02 14.51
CA LEU A 78 -37.73 -19.47 15.66
C LEU A 78 -37.22 -20.80 16.24
N SER A 79 -36.89 -21.78 15.39
CA SER A 79 -36.43 -23.10 15.85
C SER A 79 -35.01 -23.10 16.44
N THR A 80 -34.22 -22.07 16.16
CA THR A 80 -32.84 -21.93 16.66
C THR A 80 -32.69 -20.82 17.70
N ARG A 81 -33.79 -20.33 18.27
CA ARG A 81 -33.79 -19.29 19.31
C ARG A 81 -32.92 -19.70 20.50
N LEU A 82 -32.03 -18.81 20.91
CA LEU A 82 -31.27 -18.87 22.17
C LEU A 82 -31.73 -17.75 23.10
N THR A 83 -31.65 -17.99 24.41
CA THR A 83 -31.92 -16.96 25.41
C THR A 83 -30.75 -15.99 25.54
N ASP A 84 -30.97 -14.84 26.18
CA ASP A 84 -29.90 -13.89 26.48
C ASP A 84 -28.81 -14.50 27.38
N ASP A 85 -29.18 -15.36 28.33
CA ASP A 85 -28.24 -16.08 29.19
C ASP A 85 -27.40 -17.09 28.39
N ASP A 86 -28.00 -17.79 27.43
CA ASP A 86 -27.26 -18.70 26.55
C ASP A 86 -26.25 -17.95 25.69
N PHE A 87 -26.64 -16.82 25.11
CA PHE A 87 -25.73 -15.97 24.35
C PHE A 87 -24.62 -15.38 25.23
N LEU A 88 -24.94 -14.94 26.45
CA LEU A 88 -23.95 -14.42 27.39
C LEU A 88 -22.93 -15.49 27.78
N ALA A 89 -23.36 -16.73 28.01
CA ALA A 89 -22.46 -17.85 28.26
C ALA A 89 -21.50 -18.08 27.10
N ILE A 90 -21.99 -18.04 25.86
CA ILE A 90 -21.16 -18.17 24.66
C ILE A 90 -20.18 -17.00 24.53
N VAL A 91 -20.62 -15.75 24.74
CA VAL A 91 -19.76 -14.55 24.71
C VAL A 91 -18.64 -14.63 25.75
N ASN A 92 -18.98 -15.04 26.98
CA ASN A 92 -17.99 -15.22 28.05
C ASN A 92 -16.97 -16.30 27.71
N GLU A 93 -17.41 -17.38 27.05
CA GLU A 93 -16.50 -18.42 26.59
C GLU A 93 -15.55 -17.90 25.51
N ILE A 94 -16.05 -17.16 24.50
CA ILE A 94 -15.20 -16.53 23.47
C ILE A 94 -14.11 -15.67 24.11
N LYS A 95 -14.48 -14.83 25.09
CA LYS A 95 -13.53 -13.99 25.85
C LYS A 95 -12.54 -14.83 26.65
N ARG A 96 -13.00 -15.87 27.35
CA ARG A 96 -12.15 -16.80 28.12
C ARG A 96 -11.11 -17.48 27.23
N ARG A 97 -11.50 -17.85 26.01
CA ARG A 97 -10.65 -18.43 24.97
C ARG A 97 -9.76 -17.40 24.24
N LYS A 98 -9.80 -16.12 24.64
CA LYS A 98 -9.00 -15.01 24.09
C LYS A 98 -9.23 -14.74 22.60
N LEU A 99 -10.42 -15.07 22.09
CA LEU A 99 -10.85 -14.66 20.76
C LEU A 99 -11.61 -13.33 20.84
N LEU A 100 -11.58 -12.55 19.76
CA LEU A 100 -12.39 -11.34 19.67
C LEU A 100 -13.88 -11.68 19.57
N THR A 101 -14.70 -10.90 20.27
CA THR A 101 -16.16 -11.00 20.21
C THR A 101 -16.73 -10.08 19.14
N ILE A 102 -17.46 -10.67 18.18
CA ILE A 102 -18.15 -9.93 17.12
C ILE A 102 -19.63 -10.34 17.13
N SER A 103 -20.51 -9.39 16.86
CA SER A 103 -21.92 -9.72 16.60
C SER A 103 -22.51 -8.89 15.47
N THR A 104 -23.42 -9.52 14.73
CA THR A 104 -24.26 -8.87 13.72
C THR A 104 -25.63 -8.60 14.32
N PRO A 105 -25.96 -7.35 14.70
CA PRO A 105 -27.33 -6.99 15.04
C PRO A 105 -28.16 -6.84 13.77
N PHE A 106 -29.44 -7.19 13.84
CA PHE A 106 -30.41 -6.97 12.76
C PHE A 106 -31.54 -6.01 13.17
N ASP A 107 -31.45 -5.44 14.38
CA ASP A 107 -32.40 -4.49 14.96
C ASP A 107 -31.68 -3.67 16.07
N GLU A 108 -32.25 -2.55 16.47
CA GLU A 108 -31.67 -1.61 17.43
C GLU A 108 -31.53 -2.21 18.83
N LYS A 109 -32.48 -3.05 19.26
CA LYS A 109 -32.41 -3.78 20.53
C LYS A 109 -31.23 -4.74 20.56
N SER A 110 -30.89 -5.33 19.43
CA SER A 110 -29.71 -6.18 19.28
C SER A 110 -28.42 -5.38 19.43
N VAL A 111 -28.39 -4.09 19.08
CA VAL A 111 -27.27 -3.18 19.39
C VAL A 111 -27.15 -2.96 20.90
N GLU A 112 -28.26 -2.72 21.60
CA GLU A 112 -28.25 -2.60 23.07
C GLU A 112 -27.76 -3.90 23.74
N LYS A 113 -28.14 -5.07 23.20
CA LYS A 113 -27.65 -6.36 23.66
C LYS A 113 -26.13 -6.51 23.47
N ILE A 114 -25.59 -6.05 22.34
CA ILE A 114 -24.13 -6.00 22.08
C ILE A 114 -23.41 -5.15 23.12
N GLU A 115 -23.97 -3.98 23.47
CA GLU A 115 -23.41 -3.10 24.50
C GLU A 115 -23.43 -3.76 25.87
N ARG A 116 -24.57 -4.33 26.30
CA ARG A 116 -24.73 -5.02 27.58
C ARG A 116 -23.79 -6.22 27.74
N MET A 117 -23.58 -6.99 26.67
CA MET A 117 -22.67 -8.15 26.67
C MET A 117 -21.20 -7.77 26.46
N GLU A 118 -20.92 -6.47 26.34
CA GLU A 118 -19.59 -5.92 26.10
C GLU A 118 -18.89 -6.60 24.91
N ILE A 119 -19.62 -6.80 23.81
CA ILE A 119 -19.06 -7.33 22.57
C ILE A 119 -18.16 -6.27 21.94
N GLU A 120 -17.01 -6.66 21.39
CA GLU A 120 -15.95 -5.73 21.01
C GLU A 120 -16.17 -5.07 19.66
N VAL A 121 -16.70 -5.79 18.67
CA VAL A 121 -16.85 -5.33 17.29
C VAL A 121 -18.28 -5.54 16.79
N ILE A 122 -18.84 -4.55 16.09
CA ILE A 122 -20.13 -4.68 15.42
C ILE A 122 -19.91 -5.07 13.95
N LYS A 123 -20.58 -6.13 13.50
CA LYS A 123 -20.69 -6.46 12.09
C LYS A 123 -22.02 -5.94 11.55
N ILE A 124 -22.01 -5.28 10.40
CA ILE A 124 -23.24 -5.04 9.64
C ILE A 124 -23.32 -6.07 8.51
N GLY A 125 -24.41 -6.84 8.46
CA GLY A 125 -24.69 -7.79 7.39
C GLY A 125 -25.15 -7.07 6.11
N SER A 126 -24.94 -7.68 4.94
CA SER A 126 -25.26 -7.05 3.65
C SER A 126 -26.73 -6.66 3.52
N CYS A 127 -27.65 -7.46 4.08
CA CYS A 127 -29.08 -7.14 4.07
C CYS A 127 -29.42 -5.88 4.88
N SER A 128 -28.57 -5.49 5.83
CA SER A 128 -28.74 -4.33 6.71
C SER A 128 -27.79 -3.17 6.36
N ALA A 129 -27.00 -3.30 5.30
CA ALA A 129 -26.02 -2.29 4.91
C ALA A 129 -26.65 -0.98 4.40
N GLN A 130 -27.97 -0.98 4.12
CA GLN A 130 -28.77 0.22 3.82
C GLN A 130 -29.90 0.43 4.83
N ASP A 131 -29.86 -0.28 5.96
CA ASP A 131 -30.79 -0.10 7.06
C ASP A 131 -30.34 1.11 7.89
N TRP A 132 -30.65 2.31 7.40
CA TRP A 132 -30.15 3.57 7.97
C TRP A 132 -30.51 3.76 9.45
N PRO A 133 -31.73 3.42 9.94
CA PRO A 133 -32.03 3.44 11.37
C PRO A 133 -31.07 2.57 12.19
N LEU A 134 -30.81 1.33 11.75
CA LEU A 134 -29.86 0.44 12.42
C LEU A 134 -28.42 0.97 12.33
N LEU A 135 -27.99 1.52 11.19
CA LEU A 135 -26.66 2.11 11.03
C LEU A 135 -26.43 3.31 11.94
N GLU A 136 -27.45 4.15 12.12
CA GLU A 136 -27.43 5.28 13.05
C GLU A 136 -27.23 4.78 14.48
N ARG A 137 -28.11 3.88 14.94
CA ARG A 137 -28.00 3.32 16.29
C ARG A 137 -26.69 2.59 16.53
N ALA A 138 -26.20 1.83 15.55
CA ALA A 138 -24.93 1.14 15.63
C ALA A 138 -23.78 2.15 15.76
N SER A 139 -23.77 3.22 14.95
CA SER A 139 -22.70 4.24 14.95
C SER A 139 -22.51 4.92 16.31
N GLU A 140 -23.58 5.05 17.09
CA GLU A 140 -23.58 5.64 18.43
C GLU A 140 -22.97 4.73 19.50
N ALA A 141 -22.87 3.42 19.26
CA ALA A 141 -22.31 2.46 20.21
C ALA A 141 -20.81 2.65 20.48
N GLY A 142 -20.12 3.47 19.66
CA GLY A 142 -18.71 3.80 19.83
C GLY A 142 -17.74 2.62 19.64
N LYS A 143 -18.19 1.56 18.97
CA LYS A 143 -17.42 0.32 18.70
C LYS A 143 -16.88 0.31 17.26
N PRO A 144 -15.74 -0.35 17.01
CA PRO A 144 -15.25 -0.60 15.65
C PRO A 144 -16.27 -1.43 14.85
N MET A 145 -16.31 -1.20 13.53
CA MET A 145 -17.32 -1.78 12.66
C MET A 145 -16.77 -2.52 11.44
N ILE A 146 -17.44 -3.60 11.05
CA ILE A 146 -17.13 -4.35 9.84
C ILE A 146 -18.39 -4.47 8.99
N ILE A 147 -18.42 -3.85 7.81
CA ILE A 147 -19.64 -3.72 6.99
C ILE A 147 -19.53 -4.60 5.74
N SER A 148 -20.47 -5.52 5.54
CA SER A 148 -20.53 -6.32 4.31
C SER A 148 -21.32 -5.59 3.25
N THR A 149 -20.87 -5.68 2.00
CA THR A 149 -21.41 -4.89 0.88
C THR A 149 -22.03 -5.76 -0.22
N GLY A 150 -22.45 -6.98 0.11
CA GLY A 150 -22.98 -7.92 -0.87
C GLY A 150 -24.28 -7.42 -1.52
N GLY A 151 -24.32 -7.47 -2.85
CA GLY A 151 -25.47 -6.97 -3.62
C GLY A 151 -25.56 -5.45 -3.73
N LEU A 152 -24.65 -4.69 -3.12
CA LEU A 152 -24.64 -3.23 -3.25
C LEU A 152 -23.88 -2.76 -4.49
N ALA A 153 -24.41 -1.73 -5.14
CA ALA A 153 -23.66 -0.98 -6.13
C ALA A 153 -22.62 -0.07 -5.46
N ILE A 154 -21.55 0.26 -6.18
CA ILE A 154 -20.47 1.15 -5.67
C ILE A 154 -21.02 2.47 -5.10
N LYS A 155 -22.00 3.09 -5.78
CA LYS A 155 -22.63 4.34 -5.31
C LYS A 155 -23.28 4.24 -3.92
N ASP A 156 -23.70 3.05 -3.53
CA ASP A 156 -24.35 2.82 -2.23
C ASP A 156 -23.30 2.50 -1.16
N ILE A 157 -22.20 1.85 -1.55
CA ILE A 157 -21.01 1.73 -0.70
C ILE A 157 -20.41 3.12 -0.42
N ASP A 158 -20.38 4.03 -1.41
CA ASP A 158 -19.91 5.41 -1.22
C ASP A 158 -20.69 6.14 -0.12
N LYS A 159 -22.02 5.95 -0.05
CA LYS A 159 -22.87 6.54 0.99
C LYS A 159 -22.51 6.01 2.38
N ILE A 160 -22.28 4.69 2.49
CA ILE A 160 -21.86 4.04 3.74
C ILE A 160 -20.50 4.58 4.20
N VAL A 161 -19.54 4.69 3.27
CA VAL A 161 -18.20 5.24 3.55
C VAL A 161 -18.30 6.67 4.05
N SER A 162 -19.03 7.53 3.34
CA SER A 162 -19.26 8.92 3.75
C SER A 162 -19.92 9.00 5.13
N PHE A 163 -20.95 8.20 5.38
CA PHE A 163 -21.69 8.16 6.64
C PHE A 163 -20.78 7.85 7.85
N PHE A 164 -19.94 6.82 7.76
CA PHE A 164 -19.06 6.42 8.86
C PHE A 164 -17.83 7.33 9.02
N GLN A 165 -17.26 7.82 7.91
CA GLN A 165 -16.14 8.76 7.95
C GLN A 165 -16.53 10.07 8.64
N HIS A 166 -17.70 10.66 8.32
CA HIS A 166 -18.17 11.89 8.95
C HIS A 166 -18.43 11.74 10.45
N ARG A 167 -18.72 10.53 10.92
CA ARG A 167 -18.94 10.21 12.34
C ARG A 167 -17.66 9.80 13.08
N GLY A 168 -16.52 9.70 12.38
CA GLY A 168 -15.25 9.30 12.98
C GLY A 168 -15.26 7.87 13.54
N VAL A 169 -16.09 6.98 13.00
CA VAL A 169 -16.13 5.56 13.38
C VAL A 169 -14.94 4.84 12.74
N ASP A 170 -14.26 3.98 13.48
CA ASP A 170 -13.28 3.06 12.92
C ASP A 170 -14.02 1.91 12.22
N PHE A 171 -13.88 1.79 10.90
CA PHE A 171 -14.58 0.76 10.15
C PHE A 171 -13.75 0.10 9.04
N ALA A 172 -14.20 -1.09 8.67
CA ALA A 172 -13.72 -1.86 7.53
C ALA A 172 -14.87 -2.30 6.62
N LEU A 173 -14.57 -2.58 5.36
CA LEU A 173 -15.53 -3.06 4.37
C LEU A 173 -15.21 -4.49 3.96
N MET A 174 -16.24 -5.32 3.76
CA MET A 174 -16.10 -6.70 3.31
C MET A 174 -16.75 -6.86 1.94
N HIS A 175 -15.96 -7.24 0.94
CA HIS A 175 -16.51 -7.82 -0.28
C HIS A 175 -17.18 -9.16 0.06
N CYS A 176 -18.38 -9.37 -0.44
CA CYS A 176 -19.08 -10.64 -0.32
C CYS A 176 -20.16 -10.79 -1.39
N VAL A 177 -20.60 -12.02 -1.63
CA VAL A 177 -21.66 -12.36 -2.58
C VAL A 177 -22.77 -13.06 -1.81
N ALA A 178 -24.00 -12.53 -1.87
CA ALA A 178 -25.14 -13.03 -1.10
C ALA A 178 -25.80 -14.27 -1.75
N MET A 179 -25.00 -15.30 -2.04
CA MET A 179 -25.44 -16.60 -2.55
C MET A 179 -24.88 -17.71 -1.68
N TYR A 180 -25.67 -18.74 -1.39
CA TYR A 180 -25.41 -19.69 -0.31
C TYR A 180 -25.65 -21.15 -0.79
N PRO A 181 -24.63 -21.87 -1.32
CA PRO A 181 -23.27 -21.41 -1.55
C PRO A 181 -23.11 -20.54 -2.81
N ALA A 182 -22.05 -19.74 -2.87
CA ALA A 182 -21.68 -18.91 -4.03
C ALA A 182 -20.77 -19.71 -4.99
N PRO A 183 -21.19 -19.93 -6.26
CA PRO A 183 -20.34 -20.56 -7.27
C PRO A 183 -19.09 -19.73 -7.60
N ASN A 184 -18.00 -20.39 -8.02
CA ASN A 184 -16.70 -19.74 -8.20
C ASN A 184 -16.70 -18.61 -9.25
N ASP A 185 -17.46 -18.77 -10.33
CA ASP A 185 -17.64 -17.77 -11.39
C ASP A 185 -18.41 -16.52 -10.93
N THR A 186 -19.06 -16.58 -9.77
CA THR A 186 -19.80 -15.47 -9.18
C THR A 186 -19.10 -14.78 -8.02
N LEU A 187 -17.93 -15.27 -7.59
CA LEU A 187 -17.22 -14.68 -6.43
C LEU A 187 -16.73 -13.25 -6.69
N HIS A 188 -16.50 -12.88 -7.95
CA HIS A 188 -16.10 -11.54 -8.38
C HIS A 188 -14.97 -10.90 -7.54
N LEU A 189 -13.92 -11.67 -7.19
CA LEU A 189 -12.86 -11.25 -6.26
C LEU A 189 -12.06 -10.01 -6.70
N ASN A 190 -12.10 -9.61 -7.97
CA ASN A 190 -11.56 -8.32 -8.43
C ASN A 190 -12.19 -7.11 -7.73
N GLN A 191 -13.40 -7.25 -7.17
CA GLN A 191 -14.06 -6.18 -6.41
C GLN A 191 -13.26 -5.78 -5.16
N ILE A 192 -12.50 -6.71 -4.56
CA ILE A 192 -11.61 -6.40 -3.42
C ILE A 192 -10.58 -5.33 -3.82
N GLU A 193 -9.95 -5.51 -4.97
CA GLU A 193 -8.95 -4.57 -5.49
C GLU A 193 -9.58 -3.23 -5.90
N ILE A 194 -10.78 -3.26 -6.51
CA ILE A 194 -11.55 -2.05 -6.84
C ILE A 194 -11.87 -1.24 -5.58
N MET A 195 -12.39 -1.90 -4.53
CA MET A 195 -12.71 -1.26 -3.26
C MET A 195 -11.46 -0.71 -2.58
N ARG A 196 -10.35 -1.48 -2.57
CA ARG A 196 -9.07 -1.03 -1.99
C ARG A 196 -8.53 0.22 -2.69
N ASN A 197 -8.61 0.26 -4.01
CA ASN A 197 -8.18 1.43 -4.80
C ASN A 197 -9.10 2.64 -4.58
N ARG A 198 -10.41 2.42 -4.41
CA ARG A 198 -11.40 3.50 -4.28
C ARG A 198 -11.43 4.11 -2.87
N TYR A 199 -11.18 3.31 -1.84
CA TYR A 199 -11.29 3.70 -0.43
C TYR A 199 -9.94 3.57 0.28
N PRO A 200 -8.92 4.37 -0.09
CA PRO A 200 -7.61 4.31 0.54
C PRO A 200 -7.71 4.61 2.04
N GLY A 201 -6.99 3.84 2.86
CA GLY A 201 -7.00 3.97 4.31
C GLY A 201 -8.14 3.25 5.04
N ILE A 202 -9.06 2.60 4.32
CA ILE A 202 -10.09 1.71 4.88
C ILE A 202 -9.67 0.25 4.62
N THR A 203 -9.65 -0.57 5.66
CA THR A 203 -9.33 -2.00 5.51
C THR A 203 -10.43 -2.69 4.72
N ILE A 204 -10.03 -3.41 3.68
CA ILE A 204 -10.92 -4.24 2.86
C ILE A 204 -10.73 -5.70 3.24
N GLY A 205 -11.82 -6.43 3.39
CA GLY A 205 -11.82 -7.86 3.66
C GLY A 205 -12.71 -8.65 2.71
N PHE A 206 -12.80 -9.95 2.98
CA PHE A 206 -13.55 -10.92 2.21
C PHE A 206 -14.42 -11.76 3.15
N SER A 207 -15.74 -11.64 3.01
CA SER A 207 -16.72 -12.48 3.69
C SER A 207 -17.30 -13.43 2.65
N THR A 208 -17.19 -14.73 2.88
CA THR A 208 -17.47 -15.73 1.86
C THR A 208 -18.56 -16.72 2.23
N HIS A 209 -19.24 -17.17 1.19
CA HIS A 209 -20.25 -18.22 1.21
C HIS A 209 -19.95 -19.27 0.13
N GLU A 210 -18.70 -19.32 -0.35
CA GLU A 210 -18.24 -20.36 -1.28
C GLU A 210 -18.40 -21.77 -0.70
N ASP A 211 -18.31 -22.77 -1.56
CA ASP A 211 -18.19 -24.17 -1.12
C ASP A 211 -17.04 -24.30 -0.09
N PRO A 212 -17.26 -24.89 1.10
CA PRO A 212 -16.25 -25.00 2.14
C PRO A 212 -14.94 -25.69 1.72
N SER A 213 -14.98 -26.56 0.71
CA SER A 213 -13.80 -27.22 0.14
C SER A 213 -12.97 -26.32 -0.78
N ASN A 214 -13.53 -25.19 -1.25
CA ASN A 214 -12.82 -24.24 -2.09
C ASN A 214 -11.85 -23.40 -1.25
N VAL A 215 -10.58 -23.82 -1.23
CA VAL A 215 -9.49 -23.10 -0.58
C VAL A 215 -8.81 -22.07 -1.49
N ASN A 216 -9.16 -21.98 -2.77
CA ASN A 216 -8.50 -21.06 -3.71
C ASN A 216 -8.99 -19.63 -3.56
N ALA A 217 -10.25 -19.44 -3.20
CA ALA A 217 -10.84 -18.12 -3.09
C ALA A 217 -10.15 -17.25 -2.03
N VAL A 218 -9.74 -17.82 -0.88
CA VAL A 218 -8.97 -17.07 0.12
C VAL A 218 -7.59 -16.67 -0.35
N ARG A 219 -6.91 -17.53 -1.13
CA ARG A 219 -5.61 -17.20 -1.74
C ARG A 219 -5.73 -15.98 -2.65
N VAL A 220 -6.72 -16.01 -3.54
CA VAL A 220 -6.99 -14.91 -4.47
C VAL A 220 -7.44 -13.65 -3.73
N ALA A 221 -8.31 -13.77 -2.72
CA ALA A 221 -8.75 -12.64 -1.91
C ALA A 221 -7.58 -11.94 -1.20
N TYR A 222 -6.66 -12.72 -0.60
CA TYR A 222 -5.45 -12.18 0.01
C TYR A 222 -4.57 -11.45 -1.02
N ALA A 223 -4.30 -12.09 -2.17
CA ALA A 223 -3.50 -11.51 -3.24
C ALA A 223 -4.12 -10.21 -3.82
N LYS A 224 -5.45 -10.09 -3.80
CA LYS A 224 -6.18 -8.88 -4.21
C LYS A 224 -6.21 -7.78 -3.14
N GLY A 225 -5.69 -8.06 -1.94
CA GLY A 225 -5.50 -7.07 -0.89
C GLY A 225 -6.51 -7.15 0.26
N ALA A 226 -7.28 -8.24 0.39
CA ALA A 226 -8.09 -8.46 1.58
C ALA A 226 -7.21 -8.66 2.83
N ARG A 227 -7.64 -8.13 3.97
CA ARG A 227 -6.96 -8.25 5.28
C ARG A 227 -7.88 -8.67 6.42
N ILE A 228 -9.16 -8.92 6.13
CA ILE A 228 -10.12 -9.57 7.04
C ILE A 228 -10.74 -10.72 6.27
N PHE A 229 -10.93 -11.86 6.92
CA PHE A 229 -11.48 -13.05 6.28
C PHE A 229 -12.59 -13.63 7.15
N GLU A 230 -13.80 -13.73 6.60
CA GLU A 230 -14.96 -14.27 7.31
C GLU A 230 -15.51 -15.50 6.58
N LYS A 231 -15.69 -16.60 7.31
CA LYS A 231 -16.29 -17.84 6.80
C LYS A 231 -17.25 -18.41 7.85
N HIS A 232 -18.38 -18.95 7.41
CA HIS A 232 -19.31 -19.67 8.27
C HIS A 232 -18.66 -20.97 8.77
N VAL A 233 -18.90 -21.33 10.04
CA VAL A 233 -18.36 -22.54 10.67
C VAL A 233 -19.44 -23.36 11.36
N GLY A 234 -19.28 -24.67 11.39
CA GLY A 234 -20.18 -25.57 12.09
C GLY A 234 -19.52 -26.91 12.39
N ILE A 235 -20.06 -27.63 13.37
CA ILE A 235 -19.55 -28.96 13.75
C ILE A 235 -20.69 -29.97 13.57
N PRO A 236 -20.48 -31.07 12.81
CA PRO A 236 -21.49 -32.12 12.74
C PRO A 236 -21.63 -32.83 14.09
N ALA A 237 -22.85 -33.25 14.41
CA ALA A 237 -23.14 -34.13 15.54
C ALA A 237 -24.22 -35.14 15.13
N GLU A 238 -24.51 -36.13 15.98
CA GLU A 238 -25.43 -37.24 15.68
C GLU A 238 -26.74 -36.80 15.00
N ASN A 239 -27.33 -35.68 15.42
CA ASN A 239 -28.56 -35.11 14.85
C ASN A 239 -28.38 -33.68 14.30
N ILE A 240 -27.14 -33.27 14.00
CA ILE A 240 -26.84 -31.93 13.49
C ILE A 240 -25.96 -32.03 12.25
N SER A 241 -26.51 -31.66 11.10
CA SER A 241 -25.77 -31.50 9.85
C SER A 241 -25.27 -30.07 9.68
N VAL A 242 -24.07 -29.92 9.11
CA VAL A 242 -23.53 -28.62 8.69
C VAL A 242 -24.13 -28.24 7.33
N ASN A 243 -24.48 -26.96 7.14
CA ASN A 243 -25.03 -26.48 5.87
C ASN A 243 -23.95 -26.40 4.77
N LEU A 244 -24.38 -26.26 3.52
CA LEU A 244 -23.50 -26.35 2.33
C LEU A 244 -22.45 -25.23 2.19
N TYR A 245 -22.48 -24.21 3.03
CA TYR A 245 -21.59 -23.05 2.96
C TYR A 245 -20.84 -22.80 4.29
N SER A 246 -20.96 -23.71 5.26
CA SER A 246 -20.24 -23.64 6.53
C SER A 246 -19.12 -24.68 6.55
N ALA A 247 -17.93 -24.28 6.99
CA ALA A 247 -16.77 -25.14 7.10
C ALA A 247 -16.75 -25.92 8.42
N THR A 248 -16.37 -27.20 8.34
CA THR A 248 -15.97 -27.99 9.52
C THR A 248 -14.60 -27.55 10.04
N PRO A 249 -14.20 -27.94 11.27
CA PRO A 249 -12.87 -27.66 11.80
C PRO A 249 -11.74 -28.04 10.84
N GLU A 250 -11.82 -29.21 10.21
CA GLU A 250 -10.80 -29.69 9.25
C GLU A 250 -10.73 -28.81 8.00
N GLN A 251 -11.87 -28.35 7.51
CA GLN A 251 -11.94 -27.45 6.36
C GLN A 251 -11.43 -26.04 6.71
N VAL A 252 -11.64 -25.57 7.94
CA VAL A 252 -11.06 -24.32 8.43
C VAL A 252 -9.53 -24.42 8.47
N GLU A 253 -8.96 -25.53 8.94
CA GLU A 253 -7.50 -25.73 8.91
C GLU A 253 -6.92 -25.67 7.50
N LEU A 254 -7.57 -26.33 6.53
CA LEU A 254 -7.18 -26.26 5.12
C LEU A 254 -7.27 -24.84 4.55
N TRP A 255 -8.31 -24.11 4.93
CA TRP A 255 -8.53 -22.72 4.53
C TRP A 255 -7.44 -21.79 5.09
N LEU A 256 -7.06 -21.95 6.36
CA LEU A 256 -5.97 -21.20 6.99
C LEU A 256 -4.60 -21.56 6.41
N ALA A 257 -4.36 -22.85 6.10
CA ALA A 257 -3.13 -23.28 5.42
C ALA A 257 -3.01 -22.63 4.03
N ALA A 258 -4.09 -22.59 3.26
CA ALA A 258 -4.13 -21.92 1.96
C ALA A 258 -3.88 -20.41 2.08
N TYR A 259 -4.46 -19.74 3.08
CA TYR A 259 -4.17 -18.35 3.38
C TYR A 259 -2.67 -18.13 3.66
N ARG A 260 -2.04 -18.96 4.49
CA ARG A 260 -0.61 -18.83 4.83
C ARG A 260 0.29 -19.00 3.61
N GLU A 261 0.02 -20.00 2.79
CA GLU A 261 0.73 -20.22 1.52
C GLU A 261 0.63 -19.00 0.61
N ALA A 262 -0.56 -18.38 0.50
CA ALA A 262 -0.76 -17.17 -0.27
C ALA A 262 0.00 -15.97 0.33
N LYS A 263 -0.01 -15.83 1.66
CA LYS A 263 0.74 -14.81 2.39
C LYS A 263 2.24 -14.91 2.15
N GLU A 264 2.79 -16.11 2.27
CA GLU A 264 4.20 -16.39 2.00
C GLU A 264 4.56 -16.13 0.53
N SER A 265 3.72 -16.60 -0.40
CA SER A 265 3.95 -16.46 -1.84
C SER A 265 3.85 -15.03 -2.35
N CYS A 266 2.96 -14.22 -1.78
CA CYS A 266 2.84 -12.80 -2.14
C CYS A 266 3.99 -11.95 -1.55
N GLY A 267 4.65 -12.41 -0.48
CA GLY A 267 5.67 -11.65 0.22
C GLY A 267 5.12 -10.52 1.10
N GLY A 268 5.99 -9.60 1.48
CA GLY A 268 5.64 -8.40 2.27
C GLY A 268 5.19 -7.23 1.41
N ASP A 269 4.82 -6.12 2.05
CA ASP A 269 4.34 -4.89 1.37
C ASP A 269 5.47 -4.03 0.76
N GLY A 270 6.69 -4.56 0.63
CA GLY A 270 7.88 -3.84 0.18
C GLY A 270 8.61 -4.53 -0.99
N GLU A 271 9.73 -3.95 -1.42
CA GLU A 271 10.59 -4.58 -2.42
C GLU A 271 11.10 -5.94 -1.92
N ARG A 272 11.14 -6.92 -2.83
CA ARG A 272 11.70 -8.23 -2.50
C ARG A 272 13.20 -8.11 -2.21
N ALA A 273 13.69 -8.87 -1.23
CA ALA A 273 15.12 -9.06 -1.08
C ALA A 273 15.66 -9.91 -2.25
N ILE A 274 16.76 -9.46 -2.86
CA ILE A 274 17.48 -10.25 -3.88
C ILE A 274 18.44 -11.16 -3.13
N SER A 275 18.32 -12.48 -3.31
CA SER A 275 19.16 -13.43 -2.59
C SER A 275 20.56 -13.57 -3.22
N GLU A 276 21.56 -13.91 -2.40
CA GLU A 276 22.91 -14.24 -2.88
C GLU A 276 22.87 -15.42 -3.87
N LYS A 277 22.02 -16.41 -3.60
CA LYS A 277 21.82 -17.57 -4.49
C LYS A 277 21.29 -17.15 -5.86
N GLU A 278 20.24 -16.33 -5.90
CA GLU A 278 19.70 -15.80 -7.16
C GLU A 278 20.77 -15.02 -7.93
N THR A 279 21.52 -14.16 -7.24
CA THR A 279 22.60 -13.38 -7.85
C THR A 279 23.70 -14.30 -8.41
N SER A 280 24.11 -15.32 -7.67
CA SER A 280 25.12 -16.30 -8.09
C SER A 280 24.66 -17.14 -9.28
N ASP A 281 23.42 -17.63 -9.25
CA ASP A 281 22.83 -18.38 -10.36
C ASP A 281 22.75 -17.51 -11.62
N LEU A 282 22.35 -16.23 -11.49
CA LEU A 282 22.35 -15.27 -12.60
C LEU A 282 23.77 -15.06 -13.15
N VAL A 283 24.76 -14.78 -12.30
CA VAL A 283 26.16 -14.60 -12.71
C VAL A 283 26.68 -15.82 -13.47
N SER A 284 26.33 -17.04 -13.05
CA SER A 284 26.72 -18.26 -13.74
C SER A 284 26.18 -18.38 -15.16
N LEU A 285 25.07 -17.69 -15.46
CA LEU A 285 24.39 -17.63 -16.76
C LEU A 285 24.75 -16.37 -17.57
N MET A 286 25.48 -15.42 -16.99
CA MET A 286 25.83 -14.17 -17.65
C MET A 286 27.03 -14.34 -18.60
N ARG A 287 27.02 -13.54 -19.67
CA ARG A 287 28.19 -13.38 -20.54
C ARG A 287 29.16 -12.35 -19.97
N GLY A 288 30.44 -12.69 -19.97
CA GLY A 288 31.54 -11.74 -19.78
C GLY A 288 32.01 -11.12 -21.09
N VAL A 289 32.76 -10.03 -20.98
CA VAL A 289 33.47 -9.39 -22.09
C VAL A 289 34.86 -10.01 -22.22
N TYR A 290 35.20 -10.47 -23.41
CA TYR A 290 36.48 -11.08 -23.74
C TYR A 290 37.15 -10.34 -24.89
N ALA A 291 38.47 -10.22 -24.85
CA ALA A 291 39.25 -9.60 -25.92
C ALA A 291 39.20 -10.49 -27.17
N ARG A 292 38.76 -9.96 -28.31
CA ARG A 292 38.78 -10.65 -29.61
C ARG A 292 40.19 -10.70 -30.19
N GLN A 293 41.01 -9.72 -29.87
CA GLN A 293 42.40 -9.55 -30.31
C GLN A 293 43.26 -8.99 -29.18
N GLU A 294 44.55 -8.80 -29.41
CA GLU A 294 45.41 -8.12 -28.43
C GLU A 294 45.02 -6.64 -28.30
N ILE A 295 44.94 -6.13 -27.07
CA ILE A 295 44.60 -4.73 -26.77
C ILE A 295 45.69 -4.16 -25.87
N LYS A 296 46.38 -3.10 -26.29
CA LYS A 296 47.45 -2.47 -25.48
C LYS A 296 46.90 -1.54 -24.40
N ALA A 297 47.58 -1.47 -23.26
CA ALA A 297 47.27 -0.53 -22.19
C ALA A 297 47.13 0.90 -22.73
N GLY A 298 46.11 1.63 -22.26
CA GLY A 298 45.78 2.99 -22.69
C GLY A 298 44.97 3.09 -24.00
N THR A 299 44.85 2.01 -24.77
CA THR A 299 44.09 1.99 -26.03
C THR A 299 42.59 2.11 -25.76
N ARG A 300 41.87 2.84 -26.62
CA ARG A 300 40.40 2.84 -26.60
C ARG A 300 39.90 1.53 -27.19
N ILE A 301 39.04 0.83 -26.46
CA ILE A 301 38.49 -0.46 -26.82
C ILE A 301 37.19 -0.24 -27.60
N GLY A 302 37.17 -0.66 -28.86
CA GLY A 302 36.03 -0.64 -29.78
C GLY A 302 35.22 -1.93 -29.74
N ARG A 303 34.06 -1.94 -30.41
CA ARG A 303 33.18 -3.12 -30.47
C ARG A 303 33.84 -4.33 -31.12
N GLU A 304 34.68 -4.09 -32.12
CA GLU A 304 35.47 -5.05 -32.88
C GLU A 304 36.58 -5.71 -32.04
N ASP A 305 37.09 -5.02 -31.02
CA ASP A 305 38.14 -5.51 -30.14
C ASP A 305 37.66 -6.58 -29.17
N VAL A 306 36.34 -6.75 -29.01
CA VAL A 306 35.75 -7.63 -28.00
C VAL A 306 34.70 -8.60 -28.55
N PHE A 307 34.44 -9.64 -27.78
CA PHE A 307 33.30 -10.54 -27.96
C PHE A 307 32.68 -10.88 -26.60
N PHE A 308 31.43 -11.34 -26.61
CA PHE A 308 30.68 -11.66 -25.40
C PHE A 308 30.38 -13.15 -25.36
N ALA A 309 30.81 -13.83 -24.30
CA ALA A 309 30.63 -15.27 -24.13
C ALA A 309 30.41 -15.60 -22.65
N MET A 310 29.85 -16.77 -22.37
CA MET A 310 29.82 -17.34 -21.01
C MET A 310 31.11 -18.15 -20.78
N PRO A 311 31.55 -18.32 -19.52
CA PRO A 311 30.96 -17.78 -18.28
C PRO A 311 31.33 -16.30 -18.01
N LEU A 312 30.71 -15.68 -17.00
CA LEU A 312 31.21 -14.46 -16.38
C LEU A 312 32.12 -14.85 -15.21
N LEU A 313 33.38 -14.41 -15.22
CA LEU A 313 34.35 -14.69 -14.16
C LEU A 313 34.30 -13.64 -13.06
N ALA A 314 34.78 -13.99 -11.86
CA ALA A 314 34.90 -13.04 -10.76
C ALA A 314 35.77 -11.84 -11.15
N GLY A 315 35.26 -10.62 -10.93
CA GLY A 315 35.94 -9.37 -11.32
C GLY A 315 35.95 -9.08 -12.83
N GLN A 316 35.35 -9.93 -13.67
CA GLN A 316 35.22 -9.68 -15.11
C GLN A 316 34.06 -8.72 -15.38
N MET A 317 34.21 -7.88 -16.39
CA MET A 317 33.15 -7.04 -16.93
C MET A 317 32.06 -7.92 -17.56
N SER A 318 30.81 -7.74 -17.14
CA SER A 318 29.67 -8.36 -17.81
C SER A 318 29.37 -7.67 -19.14
N SER A 319 28.76 -8.40 -20.09
CA SER A 319 28.35 -7.80 -21.36
C SER A 319 27.35 -6.65 -21.19
N GLY A 320 26.63 -6.57 -20.07
CA GLY A 320 25.72 -5.46 -19.75
C GLY A 320 26.41 -4.19 -19.27
N GLN A 321 27.65 -4.31 -18.79
CA GLN A 321 28.48 -3.16 -18.37
C GLN A 321 29.32 -2.58 -19.52
N TRP A 322 29.48 -3.33 -20.62
CA TRP A 322 30.27 -2.90 -21.78
C TRP A 322 29.73 -1.60 -22.37
N LYS A 323 30.65 -0.67 -22.63
CA LYS A 323 30.41 0.56 -23.40
C LYS A 323 31.54 0.72 -24.40
N GLU A 324 31.23 1.29 -25.56
CA GLU A 324 32.26 1.58 -26.56
C GLU A 324 33.17 2.73 -26.10
N GLY A 325 34.47 2.64 -26.40
CA GLY A 325 35.43 3.70 -26.11
C GLY A 325 36.03 3.67 -24.71
N LEU A 326 35.81 2.60 -23.93
CA LEU A 326 36.53 2.33 -22.67
C LEU A 326 38.04 2.31 -22.91
N ARG A 327 38.86 2.66 -21.92
CA ARG A 327 40.33 2.62 -22.04
C ARG A 327 40.88 1.39 -21.35
N ALA A 328 41.72 0.61 -22.03
CA ALA A 328 42.37 -0.55 -21.45
C ALA A 328 43.29 -0.12 -20.27
N ASP A 329 43.07 -0.71 -19.10
CA ASP A 329 43.86 -0.49 -17.88
C ASP A 329 45.22 -1.21 -17.94
N ARG A 330 45.34 -2.22 -18.79
CA ARG A 330 46.54 -3.04 -19.02
C ARG A 330 46.53 -3.65 -20.42
N ASP A 331 47.62 -4.31 -20.78
CA ASP A 331 47.66 -5.16 -21.97
C ASP A 331 46.74 -6.37 -21.77
N TYR A 332 45.84 -6.60 -22.73
CA TYR A 332 45.02 -7.79 -22.84
C TYR A 332 45.46 -8.65 -24.01
N VAL A 333 45.57 -9.96 -23.79
CA VAL A 333 45.78 -10.94 -24.87
C VAL A 333 44.46 -11.49 -25.39
N MET A 334 44.48 -12.10 -26.57
CA MET A 334 43.30 -12.70 -27.20
C MET A 334 42.58 -13.66 -26.24
N ARG A 335 41.24 -13.59 -26.21
CA ARG A 335 40.30 -14.35 -25.35
C ARG A 335 40.43 -14.09 -23.85
N GLN A 336 41.23 -13.12 -23.43
CA GLN A 336 41.34 -12.77 -22.02
C GLN A 336 40.08 -12.02 -21.56
N PRO A 337 39.57 -12.27 -20.34
CA PRO A 337 38.47 -11.49 -19.75
C PRO A 337 38.90 -10.05 -19.48
N LEU A 338 38.07 -9.09 -19.89
CA LEU A 338 38.23 -7.69 -19.51
C LEU A 338 37.73 -7.48 -18.08
N THR A 339 38.45 -6.72 -17.26
CA THR A 339 38.06 -6.47 -15.85
C THR A 339 36.89 -5.49 -15.75
N ALA A 340 36.00 -5.71 -14.77
CA ALA A 340 34.91 -4.79 -14.45
C ALA A 340 35.43 -3.44 -13.91
N ALA A 341 36.67 -3.39 -13.44
CA ALA A 341 37.32 -2.17 -12.96
C ALA A 341 37.63 -1.16 -14.08
N ILE A 342 37.54 -1.56 -15.36
CA ILE A 342 37.61 -0.61 -16.47
C ILE A 342 36.34 0.22 -16.46
N HIS A 343 36.44 1.40 -15.88
CA HIS A 343 35.43 2.44 -15.98
C HIS A 343 35.90 3.51 -16.96
N PRO A 344 34.97 4.27 -17.56
CA PRO A 344 35.31 5.62 -18.01
C PRO A 344 35.95 6.36 -16.83
N ALA A 345 37.01 7.14 -17.07
CA ALA A 345 37.73 7.87 -16.02
C ALA A 345 36.83 8.85 -15.24
N ASP A 346 35.70 9.24 -15.85
CA ASP A 346 34.69 10.10 -15.27
C ASP A 346 33.45 9.27 -14.95
N ARG A 347 32.92 9.32 -13.71
CA ARG A 347 31.49 9.02 -13.51
C ARG A 347 30.76 10.11 -14.28
N PRO A 348 30.17 9.81 -15.44
CA PRO A 348 29.66 10.89 -16.25
C PRO A 348 28.51 11.49 -15.46
N ARG A 349 28.49 12.81 -15.29
CA ARG A 349 27.35 13.58 -14.74
C ARG A 349 26.00 13.03 -15.21
N LYS A 350 25.96 12.50 -16.43
CA LYS A 350 24.87 11.74 -17.06
C LYS A 350 24.29 10.60 -16.23
N GLU A 351 25.11 9.78 -15.58
CA GLU A 351 24.68 8.59 -14.87
C GLU A 351 23.91 8.96 -13.59
N ILE A 352 24.42 9.92 -12.82
CA ILE A 352 23.75 10.42 -11.61
C ILE A 352 22.41 11.08 -11.96
N ILE A 353 22.40 11.88 -13.03
CA ILE A 353 21.16 12.49 -13.54
C ILE A 353 20.16 11.39 -13.98
N TYR A 354 20.63 10.36 -14.68
CA TYR A 354 19.78 9.28 -15.15
C TYR A 354 19.13 8.50 -14.00
N THR A 355 19.90 8.10 -12.98
CA THR A 355 19.39 7.40 -11.81
C THR A 355 18.40 8.25 -11.03
N ALA A 356 18.70 9.54 -10.83
CA ALA A 356 17.81 10.50 -10.18
C ALA A 356 16.45 10.64 -10.91
N ILE A 357 16.46 10.81 -12.24
CA ILE A 357 15.23 10.91 -13.02
C ILE A 357 14.44 9.60 -12.96
N HIS A 358 15.11 8.45 -13.08
CA HIS A 358 14.45 7.16 -13.05
C HIS A 358 13.71 6.94 -11.73
N ALA A 359 14.36 7.24 -10.61
CA ALA A 359 13.75 7.19 -9.28
C ALA A 359 12.55 8.16 -9.16
N ALA A 360 12.71 9.41 -9.63
CA ALA A 360 11.63 10.39 -9.60
C ALA A 360 10.41 9.96 -10.44
N LYS A 361 10.63 9.36 -11.62
CA LYS A 361 9.56 8.77 -12.45
C LYS A 361 8.88 7.60 -11.76
N GLY A 362 9.65 6.72 -11.11
CA GLY A 362 9.10 5.62 -10.31
C GLY A 362 8.16 6.14 -9.22
N MET A 363 8.63 7.14 -8.46
CA MET A 363 7.82 7.80 -7.43
C MET A 363 6.53 8.42 -7.98
N LEU A 364 6.58 9.13 -9.11
CA LEU A 364 5.38 9.69 -9.74
C LEU A 364 4.38 8.59 -10.18
N ASN A 365 4.88 7.54 -10.82
CA ASN A 365 4.06 6.43 -11.32
C ASN A 365 3.38 5.66 -10.19
N GLU A 366 4.13 5.31 -9.14
CA GLU A 366 3.60 4.65 -7.94
C GLU A 366 2.51 5.49 -7.26
N SER A 367 2.71 6.81 -7.26
CA SER A 367 1.76 7.76 -6.66
C SER A 367 0.59 8.09 -7.60
N ARG A 368 0.60 7.56 -8.83
CA ARG A 368 -0.37 7.86 -9.90
C ARG A 368 -0.52 9.36 -10.14
N ILE A 369 0.60 10.10 -10.11
CA ILE A 369 0.63 11.54 -10.39
C ILE A 369 1.04 11.73 -11.85
N PRO A 370 0.09 12.00 -12.76
CA PRO A 370 0.43 12.29 -14.15
C PRO A 370 1.08 13.67 -14.26
N LEU A 371 2.07 13.80 -15.13
CA LEU A 371 2.56 15.10 -15.59
C LEU A 371 1.84 15.50 -16.87
N GLY A 372 1.59 16.80 -17.05
CA GLY A 372 1.04 17.34 -18.29
C GLY A 372 2.01 17.20 -19.47
N HIS A 373 1.68 17.80 -20.62
CA HIS A 373 2.59 17.81 -21.77
C HIS A 373 3.54 19.01 -21.78
N ASP A 374 3.18 20.07 -21.07
CA ASP A 374 3.94 21.32 -21.01
C ASP A 374 4.48 21.51 -19.58
N PHE A 375 5.75 21.16 -19.40
CA PHE A 375 6.48 21.34 -18.16
C PHE A 375 7.98 21.41 -18.45
N SER A 376 8.73 21.98 -17.51
CA SER A 376 10.18 21.90 -17.52
C SER A 376 10.69 21.16 -16.28
N VAL A 377 11.85 20.54 -16.40
CA VAL A 377 12.45 19.78 -15.30
C VAL A 377 13.84 20.30 -14.99
N GLU A 378 14.11 20.45 -13.70
CA GLU A 378 15.37 20.92 -13.17
C GLU A 378 15.78 20.05 -11.98
N LEU A 379 17.02 19.61 -11.93
CA LEU A 379 17.61 19.01 -10.73
C LEU A 379 18.28 20.12 -9.94
N SER A 380 17.91 20.25 -8.66
CA SER A 380 18.58 21.13 -7.72
C SER A 380 19.62 20.34 -6.93
N HIS A 381 20.88 20.76 -6.96
CA HIS A 381 22.03 20.09 -6.35
C HIS A 381 23.00 21.09 -5.71
N HIS A 382 22.59 21.73 -4.61
CA HIS A 382 23.33 22.86 -4.04
C HIS A 382 24.74 22.56 -3.54
N TYR A 383 25.03 21.30 -3.25
CA TYR A 383 26.37 20.82 -2.85
C TYR A 383 27.05 20.00 -3.96
N GLY A 384 26.68 20.23 -5.21
CA GLY A 384 27.21 19.54 -6.39
C GLY A 384 26.43 18.27 -6.73
N ILE A 385 26.42 17.93 -8.01
CA ILE A 385 25.62 16.83 -8.56
C ILE A 385 26.00 15.47 -7.96
N ASP A 386 27.25 15.28 -7.56
CA ASP A 386 27.72 14.03 -6.93
C ASP A 386 27.03 13.74 -5.60
N ASN A 387 26.58 14.79 -4.89
CA ASN A 387 25.87 14.69 -3.62
C ASN A 387 24.35 14.75 -3.78
N PHE A 388 23.82 14.66 -5.01
CA PHE A 388 22.39 14.86 -5.29
C PHE A 388 21.49 13.98 -4.41
N HIS A 389 21.84 12.71 -4.21
CA HIS A 389 21.05 11.75 -3.41
C HIS A 389 20.96 12.10 -1.92
N GLU A 390 21.85 12.95 -1.42
CA GLU A 390 21.86 13.42 -0.02
C GLU A 390 21.26 14.82 0.08
N VAL A 391 21.60 15.70 -0.86
CA VAL A 391 21.20 17.10 -0.80
C VAL A 391 20.73 17.59 -2.18
N GLY A 392 19.42 17.57 -2.39
CA GLY A 392 18.80 17.97 -3.64
C GLY A 392 17.33 17.65 -3.76
N CYS A 393 16.77 17.96 -4.93
CA CYS A 393 15.42 17.58 -5.34
C CYS A 393 15.26 17.67 -6.86
N VAL A 394 14.27 16.95 -7.40
CA VAL A 394 13.80 17.14 -8.78
C VAL A 394 12.63 18.11 -8.75
N ILE A 395 12.73 19.18 -9.52
CA ILE A 395 11.71 20.22 -9.64
C ILE A 395 11.09 20.11 -11.02
N VAL A 396 9.78 19.86 -11.06
CA VAL A 396 8.97 19.88 -12.28
C VAL A 396 8.15 21.16 -12.26
N GLU A 397 8.53 22.15 -13.05
CA GLU A 397 7.76 23.39 -13.20
C GLU A 397 6.61 23.14 -14.17
N CYS A 398 5.39 23.09 -13.64
CA CYS A 398 4.17 22.81 -14.40
C CYS A 398 3.50 24.07 -14.93
N ILE A 399 3.57 25.16 -14.16
CA ILE A 399 3.02 26.46 -14.53
C ILE A 399 3.99 27.52 -14.07
N ASN A 400 4.30 28.48 -14.94
CA ASN A 400 5.02 29.68 -14.56
C ASN A 400 4.58 30.83 -15.48
N ASN A 401 3.73 31.70 -14.97
CA ASN A 401 3.30 32.91 -15.67
C ASN A 401 3.67 34.16 -14.84
N HIS A 402 3.22 35.33 -15.29
CA HIS A 402 3.57 36.60 -14.65
C HIS A 402 2.90 36.83 -13.28
N GLU A 403 1.93 36.00 -12.88
CA GLU A 403 1.18 36.15 -11.62
C GLU A 403 1.49 35.02 -10.62
N TYR A 404 1.55 33.76 -11.08
CA TYR A 404 1.69 32.59 -10.23
C TYR A 404 2.52 31.48 -10.88
N ALA A 405 3.04 30.61 -10.02
CA ALA A 405 3.77 29.42 -10.41
C ALA A 405 3.25 28.18 -9.67
N LYS A 406 3.36 27.04 -10.34
CA LYS A 406 3.11 25.72 -9.77
C LYS A 406 4.26 24.80 -10.12
N LYS A 407 4.84 24.17 -9.11
CA LYS A 407 5.87 23.14 -9.29
C LYS A 407 5.46 21.87 -8.56
N ILE A 408 5.85 20.73 -9.10
CA ILE A 408 5.87 19.45 -8.38
C ILE A 408 7.34 19.21 -8.00
N ILE A 409 7.60 19.10 -6.70
CA ILE A 409 8.92 18.87 -6.15
C ILE A 409 8.98 17.43 -5.64
N ILE A 410 10.02 16.71 -6.04
CA ILE A 410 10.24 15.30 -5.71
C ILE A 410 11.57 15.21 -4.96
N GLN A 411 11.50 14.72 -3.72
CA GLN A 411 12.68 14.36 -2.94
C GLN A 411 12.74 12.84 -2.78
N LEU A 412 13.88 12.27 -3.17
CA LEU A 412 14.23 10.88 -2.92
C LEU A 412 14.43 10.64 -1.41
N PRO A 413 14.34 9.39 -0.94
CA PRO A 413 14.53 9.06 0.47
C PRO A 413 15.87 9.56 1.01
N GLY A 414 15.85 10.22 2.17
CA GLY A 414 17.03 10.74 2.84
C GLY A 414 17.50 12.11 2.37
N GLN A 415 16.88 12.71 1.34
CA GLN A 415 17.28 14.01 0.82
C GLN A 415 16.91 15.16 1.75
N TRP A 416 17.79 16.16 1.80
CA TRP A 416 17.54 17.47 2.37
C TRP A 416 17.70 18.58 1.33
N ASN A 417 16.99 19.68 1.49
CA ASN A 417 17.15 20.89 0.70
C ASN A 417 17.53 22.06 1.64
N PRO A 418 18.59 22.80 1.34
CA PRO A 418 19.18 23.76 2.27
C PRO A 418 18.24 24.91 2.65
N VAL A 419 18.49 25.49 3.82
CA VAL A 419 17.71 26.62 4.34
C VAL A 419 17.91 27.86 3.49
N HIS A 420 16.81 28.40 2.97
CA HIS A 420 16.76 29.55 2.09
C HIS A 420 15.54 30.43 2.37
N TYR A 421 15.48 31.61 1.76
CA TYR A 421 14.28 32.43 1.73
C TYR A 421 14.10 33.08 0.36
N HIS A 422 12.89 33.59 0.15
CA HIS A 422 12.48 34.35 -1.03
C HIS A 422 12.12 35.78 -0.66
N LYS A 423 12.59 36.79 -1.43
CA LYS A 423 12.25 38.21 -1.16
C LYS A 423 10.95 38.64 -1.82
N LYS A 424 10.68 38.13 -3.02
CA LYS A 424 9.54 38.53 -3.85
C LYS A 424 8.39 37.52 -3.74
N LYS A 425 8.74 36.23 -3.58
CA LYS A 425 7.80 35.11 -3.68
C LYS A 425 7.20 34.70 -2.33
N ASP A 426 5.88 34.55 -2.29
CA ASP A 426 5.19 33.75 -1.26
C ASP A 426 4.98 32.33 -1.80
N GLU A 427 5.07 31.32 -0.95
CA GLU A 427 4.87 29.93 -1.38
C GLU A 427 4.05 29.12 -0.38
N THR A 428 3.38 28.10 -0.90
CA THR A 428 2.64 27.11 -0.10
C THR A 428 3.08 25.73 -0.55
N PHE A 429 3.46 24.89 0.41
CA PHE A 429 3.64 23.47 0.18
C PHE A 429 2.34 22.72 0.41
N HIS A 430 2.02 21.81 -0.50
CA HIS A 430 0.92 20.86 -0.37
C HIS A 430 1.47 19.45 -0.60
N LEU A 431 1.50 18.64 0.46
CA LEU A 431 2.12 17.31 0.39
C LEU A 431 1.18 16.31 -0.30
N LEU A 432 1.64 15.68 -1.38
CA LEU A 432 0.87 14.68 -2.14
C LEU A 432 1.17 13.25 -1.71
N ARG A 433 2.44 12.93 -1.45
CA ARG A 433 2.91 11.58 -1.09
C ARG A 433 4.12 11.65 -0.17
N GLY A 434 4.22 10.70 0.76
CA GLY A 434 5.38 10.53 1.63
C GLY A 434 5.31 11.35 2.92
N GLU A 435 6.47 11.70 3.46
CA GLU A 435 6.62 12.51 4.67
C GLU A 435 7.59 13.65 4.35
N LEU A 436 7.20 14.89 4.68
CA LEU A 436 8.05 16.08 4.46
C LEU A 436 8.28 16.79 5.79
N GLU A 437 9.54 16.88 6.20
CA GLU A 437 9.96 17.70 7.32
C GLU A 437 10.28 19.11 6.79
N VAL A 438 9.57 20.12 7.28
CA VAL A 438 9.83 21.53 6.95
C VAL A 438 10.40 22.21 8.18
N GLU A 439 11.56 22.85 8.02
CA GLU A 439 12.18 23.69 9.03
C GLU A 439 11.87 25.15 8.72
N VAL A 440 11.31 25.88 9.69
CA VAL A 440 11.06 27.33 9.60
C VAL A 440 11.61 28.00 10.85
N GLU A 441 12.51 28.97 10.67
CA GLU A 441 13.13 29.71 11.78
C GLU A 441 13.68 28.79 12.90
N GLY A 442 14.27 27.65 12.51
CA GLY A 442 14.84 26.65 13.43
C GLY A 442 13.83 25.71 14.10
N ARG A 443 12.54 25.79 13.76
CA ARG A 443 11.49 24.86 14.23
C ARG A 443 11.10 23.90 13.13
N LYS A 444 11.00 22.60 13.47
CA LYS A 444 10.63 21.55 12.53
C LYS A 444 9.15 21.18 12.64
N LYS A 445 8.50 20.99 11.49
CA LYS A 445 7.15 20.47 11.37
C LYS A 445 7.15 19.34 10.34
N VAL A 446 6.56 18.21 10.70
CA VAL A 446 6.35 17.10 9.77
C VAL A 446 4.98 17.23 9.14
N LEU A 447 4.92 17.17 7.81
CA LEU A 447 3.70 17.15 7.02
C LEU A 447 3.39 15.71 6.58
N THR A 448 2.10 15.40 6.52
CA THR A 448 1.53 14.16 5.97
C THR A 448 0.67 14.45 4.73
N PRO A 449 0.38 13.46 3.86
CA PRO A 449 -0.36 13.71 2.62
C PRO A 449 -1.70 14.43 2.86
N GLY A 450 -1.94 15.52 2.13
CA GLY A 450 -3.08 16.42 2.29
C GLY A 450 -2.82 17.64 3.18
N ASP A 451 -1.73 17.66 3.97
CA ASP A 451 -1.34 18.85 4.73
C ASP A 451 -0.86 19.97 3.80
N THR A 452 -1.18 21.20 4.20
CA THR A 452 -0.68 22.42 3.57
C THR A 452 0.17 23.23 4.54
N PHE A 453 1.17 23.93 4.00
CA PHE A 453 2.07 24.76 4.79
C PHE A 453 2.45 26.02 4.01
N TRP A 454 1.95 27.16 4.47
CA TRP A 454 2.20 28.47 3.86
C TRP A 454 3.46 29.11 4.43
N ILE A 455 4.30 29.65 3.54
CA ILE A 455 5.57 30.28 3.83
C ILE A 455 5.54 31.68 3.18
N PRO A 456 5.44 32.75 3.98
CA PRO A 456 5.48 34.11 3.45
C PRO A 456 6.89 34.51 3.04
N ARG A 457 6.99 35.47 2.12
CA ARG A 457 8.27 36.10 1.74
C ARG A 457 9.07 36.58 2.95
N GLY A 458 10.39 36.49 2.84
CA GLY A 458 11.33 36.88 3.88
C GLY A 458 11.58 35.83 4.95
N VAL A 459 10.80 34.74 4.99
CA VAL A 459 10.94 33.69 6.00
C VAL A 459 11.96 32.64 5.58
N TRP A 460 12.93 32.38 6.46
CA TRP A 460 13.91 31.32 6.30
C TRP A 460 13.28 29.95 6.51
N HIS A 461 13.40 29.10 5.51
CA HIS A 461 12.86 27.74 5.54
C HIS A 461 13.77 26.74 4.82
N GLY A 462 13.75 25.49 5.27
CA GLY A 462 14.39 24.34 4.63
C GLY A 462 13.43 23.16 4.66
N PHE A 463 13.72 22.11 3.88
CA PHE A 463 12.85 20.94 3.87
C PHE A 463 13.60 19.66 3.51
N GLY A 464 13.13 18.52 4.00
CA GLY A 464 13.68 17.23 3.64
C GLY A 464 12.76 16.08 3.99
N THR A 465 13.22 14.87 3.70
CA THR A 465 12.42 13.67 3.87
C THR A 465 13.27 12.47 4.25
N ARG A 466 12.71 11.61 5.10
CA ARG A 466 13.32 10.32 5.45
C ARG A 466 12.92 9.22 4.46
N THR A 467 11.68 9.24 3.99
CA THR A 467 11.06 8.15 3.21
C THR A 467 10.85 8.49 1.74
N GLY A 468 11.16 9.72 1.34
CA GLY A 468 10.83 10.28 0.03
C GLY A 468 9.52 11.07 0.10
N ALA A 469 9.43 12.14 -0.68
CA ALA A 469 8.27 13.02 -0.73
C ALA A 469 7.98 13.50 -2.15
N ILE A 470 6.69 13.66 -2.46
CA ILE A 470 6.20 14.41 -3.62
C ILE A 470 5.25 15.47 -3.10
N PHE A 471 5.54 16.73 -3.37
CA PHE A 471 4.71 17.85 -2.92
C PHE A 471 4.61 18.92 -4.00
N GLU A 472 3.54 19.71 -3.93
CA GLU A 472 3.35 20.86 -4.80
C GLU A 472 3.88 22.11 -4.10
N GLU A 473 4.63 22.92 -4.84
CA GLU A 473 4.85 24.33 -4.50
C GLU A 473 3.86 25.15 -5.32
N ILE A 474 2.95 25.83 -4.63
CA ILE A 474 2.07 26.84 -5.22
C ILE A 474 2.56 28.19 -4.74
N SER A 475 2.96 29.05 -5.66
CA SER A 475 3.59 30.32 -5.33
C SER A 475 3.13 31.45 -6.23
N THR A 476 3.39 32.68 -5.80
CA THR A 476 3.41 33.83 -6.72
C THR A 476 4.48 33.60 -7.81
N ALA A 477 4.44 34.37 -8.89
CA ALA A 477 5.33 34.20 -10.05
C ALA A 477 6.80 33.87 -9.68
N ASN A 478 7.38 32.91 -10.39
CA ASN A 478 8.73 32.44 -10.11
C ASN A 478 9.75 33.45 -10.67
N HIS A 479 10.74 33.81 -9.85
CA HIS A 479 11.82 34.72 -10.24
C HIS A 479 13.16 34.00 -10.08
N SER A 480 13.95 33.93 -11.16
CA SER A 480 15.20 33.16 -11.19
C SER A 480 16.27 33.67 -10.22
N ASP A 481 16.16 34.91 -9.75
CA ASP A 481 17.08 35.64 -8.88
C ASP A 481 16.59 35.76 -7.42
N ASP A 482 15.52 35.07 -7.04
CA ASP A 482 14.83 35.30 -5.76
C ASP A 482 15.10 34.25 -4.68
N SER A 483 16.20 33.49 -4.75
CA SER A 483 16.57 32.51 -3.71
C SER A 483 17.87 32.89 -3.02
N PHE A 484 17.80 33.09 -1.69
CA PHE A 484 18.93 33.48 -0.86
C PHE A 484 19.19 32.42 0.21
N TYR A 485 20.46 32.07 0.44
CA TYR A 485 20.85 30.90 1.25
C TYR A 485 21.63 31.34 2.50
N ILE A 486 21.44 30.64 3.62
CA ILE A 486 22.23 30.87 4.85
C ILE A 486 23.69 30.47 4.62
N ASP A 487 23.89 29.38 3.89
CA ASP A 487 25.22 28.86 3.56
C ASP A 487 25.95 29.82 2.59
N ARG A 488 27.08 30.36 3.05
CA ARG A 488 27.90 31.30 2.30
C ARG A 488 28.55 30.68 1.06
N ALA A 489 28.77 29.37 1.04
CA ALA A 489 29.31 28.68 -0.14
C ALA A 489 28.24 28.70 -1.24
N ILE A 490 27.02 28.26 -0.94
CA ILE A 490 25.89 28.26 -1.88
C ILE A 490 25.55 29.69 -2.35
N ALA A 491 25.55 30.65 -1.42
CA ALA A 491 25.22 32.05 -1.74
C ALA A 491 26.19 32.71 -2.74
N ARG A 492 27.41 32.17 -2.88
CA ARG A 492 28.43 32.66 -3.83
C ARG A 492 28.41 31.93 -5.18
N MET A 493 27.73 30.78 -5.28
CA MET A 493 27.67 29.99 -6.51
C MET A 493 26.71 30.61 -7.53
N ALA A 494 27.06 30.54 -8.82
CA ALA A 494 26.12 30.87 -9.87
C ALA A 494 24.96 29.86 -9.86
N ARG A 495 23.80 30.28 -10.37
CA ARG A 495 22.60 29.42 -10.43
C ARG A 495 22.86 28.14 -11.24
N ASP A 496 23.60 28.27 -12.33
CA ASP A 496 23.85 27.15 -13.26
C ASP A 496 24.83 26.12 -12.69
N ASP A 497 25.63 26.49 -11.69
CA ASP A 497 26.55 25.57 -11.00
C ASP A 497 25.82 24.65 -10.00
N ARG A 498 24.63 25.05 -9.57
CA ARG A 498 23.83 24.35 -8.53
C ARG A 498 22.52 23.77 -9.05
N LYS A 499 22.26 23.91 -10.36
CA LYS A 499 21.04 23.46 -11.00
C LYS A 499 21.32 22.87 -12.38
N THR A 500 20.71 21.72 -12.70
CA THR A 500 20.83 21.10 -14.03
C THR A 500 19.45 21.04 -14.69
N ARG A 501 19.30 21.70 -15.85
CA ARG A 501 18.07 21.64 -16.63
C ARG A 501 18.03 20.38 -17.50
N LEU A 502 16.88 19.73 -17.53
CA LEU A 502 16.59 18.66 -18.48
C LEU A 502 15.99 19.24 -19.76
N VAL A 503 16.59 18.84 -20.88
CA VAL A 503 16.12 19.18 -22.23
C VAL A 503 15.01 18.21 -22.66
N ASN A 504 15.09 16.94 -22.25
CA ASN A 504 14.09 15.94 -22.60
C ASN A 504 13.80 14.96 -21.45
N TRP A 505 12.62 15.10 -20.84
CA TRP A 505 12.14 14.20 -19.79
C TRP A 505 12.01 12.74 -20.27
N GLY A 506 11.53 12.49 -21.49
CA GLY A 506 11.32 11.14 -22.02
C GLY A 506 12.62 10.40 -22.36
N ARG A 507 13.58 11.10 -22.97
CA ARG A 507 14.87 10.55 -23.41
C ARG A 507 16.01 10.75 -22.42
N HIS A 508 15.74 11.38 -21.27
CA HIS A 508 16.74 11.67 -20.22
C HIS A 508 17.92 12.52 -20.73
N GLN A 509 17.65 13.49 -21.62
CA GLN A 509 18.67 14.39 -22.19
C GLN A 509 18.72 15.71 -21.40
N PHE A 510 19.91 16.28 -21.24
CA PHE A 510 20.18 17.53 -20.51
C PHE A 510 21.19 18.39 -21.30
N ASP A 511 21.27 19.68 -21.00
CA ASP A 511 22.19 20.60 -21.69
C ASP A 511 23.64 20.25 -21.32
N GLU A 512 24.39 19.73 -22.28
CA GLU A 512 25.85 19.63 -22.22
C GLU A 512 26.39 20.97 -22.75
N ALA A 513 26.97 21.81 -21.89
CA ALA A 513 27.81 22.89 -22.38
C ALA A 513 28.96 22.23 -23.17
N GLU A 514 29.05 22.57 -24.45
CA GLU A 514 29.90 21.96 -25.47
C GLU A 514 31.33 21.66 -24.97
N GLU A 515 31.75 20.39 -25.02
CA GLU A 515 33.17 20.10 -25.22
C GLU A 515 33.52 20.58 -26.65
N PRO A 516 34.58 21.37 -26.84
CA PRO A 516 34.93 21.89 -28.15
C PRO A 516 35.23 20.71 -29.08
N SER A 517 34.47 20.63 -30.17
CA SER A 517 34.81 19.79 -31.32
C SER A 517 36.28 20.03 -31.68
N PRO A 518 37.12 18.98 -31.83
CA PRO A 518 38.44 19.17 -32.36
C PRO A 518 38.28 19.72 -33.77
N ALA A 519 38.75 20.96 -33.97
CA ALA A 519 38.84 21.56 -35.28
C ALA A 519 39.58 20.60 -36.22
N LEU A 520 38.84 19.98 -37.13
CA LEU A 520 39.42 19.35 -38.31
C LEU A 520 39.84 20.48 -39.25
N PHE A 521 41.07 20.94 -39.05
CA PHE A 521 41.87 21.57 -40.09
C PHE A 521 42.10 20.56 -41.22
N GLY A 522 41.80 20.96 -42.46
CA GLY A 522 42.66 20.65 -43.60
C GLY A 522 42.06 19.93 -44.81
N ILE A 523 41.90 20.75 -45.87
CA ILE A 523 41.86 20.47 -47.33
C ILE A 523 40.51 20.04 -47.91
#